data_AF-I0H702-F1
#
_entry.id   AF-I0H702-F1
#
_cell.length_a   1.000
_cell.length_b   1.000
_cell.length_c   1.000
_cell.angle_alpha   90.00
_cell.angle_beta   90.00
_cell.angle_gamma   90.00
#
_symmetry.space_group_name_H-M   'P 1'
#
loop_
_entity.id
_entity.type
_entity.pdbx_description
1 polymer ?
#
loop_
_entity_poly.entity_id
_entity_poly.type
_entity_poly.pdbx_seq_one_letter_code
_entity_poly.pdbx_strand_id
1 'polypeptide(L)'
;MGSAEATAAGVCFRCGGSVTADQGSCRYCGMPVVPELVGAGAPAVVAPPPVTPPAPMPEVAFGAPPPPSRRPLIVAIGAALVVLLAGTAVIAGTRLLADTPQSVVEDYFDALADGDAGRALQHVNRISELDTARYPLISDAALSDPAVRPTDVTVGESREADIPYGRDAQLVDVHYRAGDTEVDHQILVVRPAEDEDYQVLAPFVALQLTGVQGRAVTVNGVELTEAALAEPAAFPGWFTAEVAGNALYSGATATGVPARMGQGIYATTLDFGTPVLAAGAQEEIESTVRATIDKCAATTVAQTAGCPFALNVWGQDASVQWSVTAYPKISVAPAQGGWLGGGAGATISDDGTGKVRWTAKYTDFSGTRQTESGEAAFRVTGIAEASATGIQVTLA
;
A
#
# COMPACT_ATOMS: atom_id res chain seq x y z
N MET A 1 -29.25 23.49 -31.16
CA MET A 1 -29.25 22.06 -30.80
C MET A 1 -28.29 21.36 -31.73
N GLY A 2 -27.21 20.81 -31.18
CA GLY A 2 -26.12 20.18 -31.93
C GLY A 2 -25.09 19.71 -30.91
N SER A 3 -25.36 18.55 -30.32
CA SER A 3 -24.66 17.96 -29.18
C SER A 3 -23.23 17.54 -29.56
N ALA A 4 -22.31 17.75 -28.62
CA ALA A 4 -20.92 17.34 -28.69
C ALA A 4 -20.78 15.81 -28.70
N GLU A 5 -19.96 15.28 -29.62
CA GLU A 5 -19.49 13.90 -29.61
C GLU A 5 -18.29 13.79 -28.64
N ALA A 6 -18.42 12.92 -27.65
CA ALA A 6 -17.43 12.66 -26.62
C ALA A 6 -16.36 11.67 -27.11
N THR A 7 -15.09 12.03 -26.99
CA THR A 7 -13.96 11.12 -27.23
C THR A 7 -13.92 10.08 -26.10
N ALA A 8 -14.02 8.79 -26.43
CA ALA A 8 -13.99 7.71 -25.46
C ALA A 8 -12.60 7.60 -24.79
N ALA A 9 -12.58 7.70 -23.46
CA ALA A 9 -11.40 7.53 -22.60
C ALA A 9 -11.34 6.09 -22.07
N GLY A 10 -10.17 5.45 -22.17
CA GLY A 10 -9.90 4.17 -21.49
C GLY A 10 -9.43 4.38 -20.06
N VAL A 11 -9.37 3.32 -19.25
CA VAL A 11 -8.90 3.39 -17.86
C VAL A 11 -7.76 2.38 -17.66
N CYS A 12 -6.69 2.81 -17.03
CA CYS A 12 -5.52 1.97 -16.79
C CYS A 12 -5.79 0.88 -15.74
N PHE A 13 -5.58 -0.39 -16.10
CA PHE A 13 -5.93 -1.56 -15.26
C PHE A 13 -5.29 -1.56 -13.86
N ARG A 14 -4.14 -0.87 -13.69
CA ARG A 14 -3.38 -0.88 -12.43
C ARG A 14 -3.50 0.40 -11.60
N CYS A 15 -3.72 1.57 -12.19
CA CYS A 15 -3.76 2.83 -11.44
C CYS A 15 -5.07 3.62 -11.58
N GLY A 16 -6.05 3.13 -12.34
CA GLY A 16 -7.35 3.79 -12.51
C GLY A 16 -7.31 5.15 -13.24
N GLY A 17 -6.13 5.57 -13.74
CA GLY A 17 -5.98 6.81 -14.48
C GLY A 17 -6.66 6.76 -15.86
N SER A 18 -7.22 7.89 -16.30
CA SER A 18 -7.79 8.04 -17.64
C SER A 18 -6.68 8.00 -18.70
N VAL A 19 -6.90 7.23 -19.76
CA VAL A 19 -5.99 7.06 -20.88
C VAL A 19 -6.69 7.54 -22.14
N THR A 20 -6.03 8.44 -22.89
CA THR A 20 -6.54 8.91 -24.17
C THR A 20 -6.33 7.82 -25.24
N ALA A 21 -7.26 7.68 -26.19
CA ALA A 21 -7.30 6.57 -27.15
C ALA A 21 -6.06 6.45 -28.07
N ASP A 22 -5.23 7.49 -28.12
CA ASP A 22 -3.96 7.59 -28.84
C ASP A 22 -2.74 7.06 -28.05
N GLN A 23 -2.88 6.78 -26.76
CA GLN A 23 -1.82 6.22 -25.92
C GLN A 23 -1.95 4.68 -25.90
N GLY A 24 -1.06 3.99 -26.63
CA GLY A 24 -0.97 2.52 -26.66
C GLY A 24 -0.58 1.88 -25.31
N SER A 25 -0.21 2.70 -24.33
CA SER A 25 0.16 2.30 -22.97
C SER A 25 -0.24 3.37 -21.95
N CYS A 26 -0.60 2.96 -20.76
CA CYS A 26 -0.91 3.82 -19.62
C CYS A 26 0.27 4.72 -19.24
N ARG A 27 0.08 6.04 -19.22
CA ARG A 27 1.15 7.02 -18.93
C ARG A 27 1.84 6.83 -17.57
N TYR A 28 1.15 6.25 -16.60
CA TYR A 28 1.62 6.12 -15.21
C TYR A 28 2.34 4.80 -14.90
N CYS A 29 2.03 3.70 -15.59
CA CYS A 29 2.65 2.39 -15.33
C CYS A 29 3.08 1.63 -16.60
N GLY A 30 2.86 2.23 -17.77
CA GLY A 30 3.27 1.73 -19.08
C GLY A 30 2.62 0.41 -19.53
N MET A 31 1.56 -0.05 -18.87
CA MET A 31 0.79 -1.24 -19.29
C MET A 31 -0.06 -0.95 -20.55
N PRO A 32 -0.23 -1.92 -21.48
CA PRO A 32 -1.00 -1.73 -22.70
C PRO A 32 -2.50 -1.55 -22.43
N VAL A 33 -3.16 -0.70 -23.24
CA VAL A 33 -4.61 -0.42 -23.15
C VAL A 33 -5.37 -1.42 -24.03
N VAL A 34 -6.40 -2.09 -23.50
CA VAL A 34 -7.31 -2.93 -24.31
C VAL A 34 -8.43 -2.01 -24.84
N PRO A 35 -8.61 -1.84 -26.16
CA PRO A 35 -9.60 -0.91 -26.68
C PRO A 35 -11.02 -1.50 -26.56
N GLU A 36 -11.95 -0.73 -25.97
CA GLU A 36 -13.38 -0.92 -26.24
C GLU A 36 -13.74 -0.19 -27.56
N LEU A 37 -14.60 -0.83 -28.35
CA LEU A 37 -14.95 -0.43 -29.72
C LEU A 37 -15.65 0.95 -29.79
N VAL A 38 -15.46 1.63 -30.94
CA VAL A 38 -16.21 2.77 -31.52
C VAL A 38 -15.88 4.17 -30.95
N GLY A 39 -15.58 5.24 -31.69
CA GLY A 39 -15.36 5.53 -33.11
C GLY A 39 -15.11 7.04 -33.32
N ALA A 40 -14.28 7.38 -34.32
CA ALA A 40 -14.14 8.62 -35.11
C ALA A 40 -13.92 10.02 -34.47
N GLY A 41 -12.84 10.69 -34.93
CA GLY A 41 -12.92 12.11 -35.37
C GLY A 41 -11.84 13.09 -34.87
N ALA A 42 -10.85 13.42 -35.72
CA ALA A 42 -9.98 14.61 -35.61
C ALA A 42 -10.60 15.82 -36.37
N PRO A 43 -10.14 17.09 -36.16
CA PRO A 43 -9.00 17.58 -36.94
C PRO A 43 -8.06 18.63 -36.27
N ALA A 44 -7.02 18.96 -37.05
CA ALA A 44 -5.72 19.62 -36.81
C ALA A 44 -5.70 21.16 -36.65
N VAL A 45 -4.47 21.75 -36.76
CA VAL A 45 -4.05 23.13 -37.22
C VAL A 45 -3.32 23.93 -36.09
N VAL A 46 -2.16 24.61 -36.20
CA VAL A 46 -1.27 25.09 -37.31
C VAL A 46 0.13 25.51 -36.78
N ALA A 47 1.14 25.59 -37.66
CA ALA A 47 2.46 26.23 -37.44
C ALA A 47 2.56 27.58 -38.20
N PRO A 48 3.42 28.55 -37.79
CA PRO A 48 4.57 28.99 -38.66
C PRO A 48 5.74 29.70 -37.88
N PRO A 49 6.73 30.39 -38.52
CA PRO A 49 7.75 29.97 -39.49
C PRO A 49 9.22 30.34 -39.04
N PRO A 50 10.29 30.06 -39.83
CA PRO A 50 11.68 30.29 -39.44
C PRO A 50 12.30 31.58 -40.02
N VAL A 51 13.38 32.10 -39.43
CA VAL A 51 14.19 33.19 -40.00
C VAL A 51 15.70 32.95 -39.79
N THR A 52 16.44 33.12 -40.89
CA THR A 52 17.88 32.93 -41.13
C THR A 52 18.75 34.17 -40.80
N PRO A 53 20.11 34.06 -40.81
CA PRO A 53 21.05 35.00 -40.16
C PRO A 53 21.74 35.97 -41.13
N PRO A 54 22.59 36.89 -40.63
CA PRO A 54 23.72 37.38 -41.44
C PRO A 54 25.10 37.37 -40.73
N ALA A 55 26.14 37.25 -41.57
CA ALA A 55 27.59 37.35 -41.30
C ALA A 55 28.11 38.81 -41.53
N PRO A 56 29.43 39.08 -41.73
CA PRO A 56 30.58 39.03 -40.81
C PRO A 56 31.28 40.42 -40.62
N MET A 57 32.47 40.40 -39.97
CA MET A 57 33.31 41.47 -39.37
C MET A 57 33.77 42.67 -40.24
N PRO A 58 34.50 43.64 -39.64
CA PRO A 58 35.95 43.68 -39.91
C PRO A 58 36.86 43.88 -38.68
N GLU A 59 38.14 43.66 -38.97
CA GLU A 59 39.32 43.45 -38.13
C GLU A 59 40.10 44.75 -37.84
N VAL A 60 40.75 44.85 -36.67
CA VAL A 60 41.88 45.78 -36.44
C VAL A 60 42.92 45.07 -35.56
N ALA A 61 44.16 45.03 -36.05
CA ALA A 61 45.33 44.49 -35.39
C ALA A 61 46.35 45.60 -35.02
N PHE A 62 47.39 45.15 -34.30
CA PHE A 62 48.65 45.81 -33.89
C PHE A 62 48.63 46.47 -32.49
N GLY A 63 49.51 46.12 -31.54
CA GLY A 63 50.69 45.25 -31.61
C GLY A 63 51.32 44.94 -30.24
N ALA A 64 52.34 44.07 -30.27
CA ALA A 64 53.33 43.78 -29.20
C ALA A 64 54.71 44.31 -29.68
N PRO A 65 55.83 44.45 -28.89
CA PRO A 65 56.39 43.52 -27.87
C PRO A 65 57.18 44.26 -26.72
N PRO A 66 58.22 43.76 -25.95
CA PRO A 66 59.00 42.49 -25.92
C PRO A 66 59.32 41.88 -24.51
N PRO A 67 60.09 40.75 -24.39
CA PRO A 67 60.18 39.88 -23.20
C PRO A 67 61.49 40.04 -22.37
N PRO A 68 61.58 39.42 -21.18
CA PRO A 68 62.53 38.29 -20.97
C PRO A 68 61.96 37.24 -19.96
N SER A 69 62.47 36.03 -19.67
CA SER A 69 63.68 35.25 -19.97
C SER A 69 63.36 33.75 -19.80
N ARG A 70 64.31 32.88 -20.14
CA ARG A 70 64.15 31.46 -20.45
C ARG A 70 64.23 30.52 -19.22
N ARG A 71 63.33 29.53 -19.20
CA ARG A 71 63.41 28.17 -18.58
C ARG A 71 63.36 28.11 -17.03
N PRO A 72 62.39 27.38 -16.43
CA PRO A 72 62.06 25.98 -16.73
C PRO A 72 60.55 25.71 -16.91
N LEU A 73 59.92 26.31 -17.92
CA LEU A 73 58.45 26.18 -18.11
C LEU A 73 58.02 24.97 -18.97
N ILE A 74 58.95 24.38 -19.74
CA ILE A 74 58.61 23.30 -20.70
C ILE A 74 58.28 21.98 -19.99
N VAL A 75 58.87 21.71 -18.82
CA VAL A 75 58.54 20.51 -18.02
C VAL A 75 57.19 20.68 -17.28
N ALA A 76 56.89 21.89 -16.80
CA ALA A 76 55.64 22.18 -16.11
C ALA A 76 54.42 22.18 -17.06
N ILE A 77 54.56 22.71 -18.28
CA ILE A 77 53.48 22.67 -19.28
C ILE A 77 53.27 21.25 -19.81
N GLY A 78 54.35 20.47 -20.02
CA GLY A 78 54.24 19.07 -20.44
C GLY A 78 53.58 18.18 -19.37
N ALA A 79 53.96 18.35 -18.10
CA ALA A 79 53.34 17.63 -16.99
C ALA A 79 51.89 18.06 -16.75
N ALA A 80 51.58 19.37 -16.85
CA ALA A 80 50.22 19.86 -16.73
C ALA A 80 49.31 19.37 -17.87
N LEU A 81 49.81 19.30 -19.12
CA LEU A 81 49.06 18.73 -20.24
C LEU A 81 48.87 17.22 -20.13
N VAL A 82 49.85 16.47 -19.62
CA VAL A 82 49.70 15.02 -19.38
C VAL A 82 48.75 14.75 -18.21
N VAL A 83 48.77 15.56 -17.15
CA VAL A 83 47.79 15.47 -16.05
C VAL A 83 46.40 15.92 -16.50
N LEU A 84 46.28 16.93 -17.36
CA LEU A 84 44.99 17.33 -17.94
C LEU A 84 44.45 16.29 -18.90
N LEU A 85 45.30 15.71 -19.77
CA LEU A 85 44.91 14.67 -20.72
C LEU A 85 44.63 13.34 -20.01
N ALA A 86 45.39 13.00 -18.97
CA ALA A 86 45.08 11.86 -18.11
C ALA A 86 43.81 12.13 -17.29
N GLY A 87 43.61 13.34 -16.79
CA GLY A 87 42.40 13.74 -16.07
C GLY A 87 41.16 13.75 -16.95
N THR A 88 41.24 14.26 -18.18
CA THR A 88 40.13 14.21 -19.14
C THR A 88 39.91 12.79 -19.66
N ALA A 89 40.96 11.98 -19.83
CA ALA A 89 40.82 10.57 -20.18
C ALA A 89 40.23 9.73 -19.03
N VAL A 90 40.54 10.06 -17.77
CA VAL A 90 39.92 9.43 -16.60
C VAL A 90 38.47 9.87 -16.47
N ILE A 91 38.13 11.15 -16.64
CA ILE A 91 36.75 11.65 -16.57
C ILE A 91 35.89 11.19 -17.76
N ALA A 92 36.45 11.15 -18.97
CA ALA A 92 35.75 10.63 -20.15
C ALA A 92 35.67 9.10 -20.12
N GLY A 93 36.71 8.42 -19.60
CA GLY A 93 36.74 6.98 -19.41
C GLY A 93 35.77 6.50 -18.33
N THR A 94 35.62 7.22 -17.23
CA THR A 94 34.61 6.90 -16.21
C THR A 94 33.20 7.12 -16.73
N ARG A 95 32.93 8.18 -17.51
CA ARG A 95 31.61 8.38 -18.14
C ARG A 95 31.26 7.34 -19.20
N LEU A 96 32.25 6.85 -19.97
CA LEU A 96 32.04 5.78 -20.96
C LEU A 96 31.86 4.39 -20.34
N LEU A 97 32.27 4.20 -19.08
CA LEU A 97 32.06 2.97 -18.29
C LEU A 97 30.82 3.04 -17.38
N ALA A 98 30.29 4.24 -17.10
CA ALA A 98 29.27 4.47 -16.07
C ALA A 98 27.82 4.44 -16.57
N ASP A 99 27.56 4.58 -17.87
CA ASP A 99 26.19 4.60 -18.41
C ASP A 99 25.83 3.29 -19.13
N THR A 100 25.78 2.21 -18.37
CA THR A 100 25.30 0.90 -18.81
C THR A 100 24.04 0.51 -18.00
N PRO A 101 23.19 -0.40 -18.51
CA PRO A 101 22.05 -0.88 -17.73
C PRO A 101 22.47 -1.51 -16.40
N GLN A 102 23.62 -2.20 -16.38
CA GLN A 102 24.16 -2.85 -15.19
C GLN A 102 24.64 -1.82 -14.17
N SER A 103 25.42 -0.83 -14.59
CA SER A 103 26.00 0.17 -13.66
C SER A 103 24.93 0.98 -12.93
N VAL A 104 23.83 1.37 -13.59
CA VAL A 104 22.73 2.07 -12.90
C VAL A 104 22.02 1.18 -11.87
N VAL A 105 21.96 -0.13 -12.11
CA VAL A 105 21.37 -1.09 -11.17
C VAL A 105 22.31 -1.35 -10.00
N GLU A 106 23.62 -1.45 -10.24
CA GLU A 106 24.64 -1.52 -9.20
C GLU A 106 24.56 -0.29 -8.29
N ASP A 107 24.59 0.92 -8.86
CA ASP A 107 24.51 2.17 -8.10
C ASP A 107 23.19 2.28 -7.28
N TYR A 108 22.08 1.83 -7.85
CA TYR A 108 20.79 1.78 -7.16
C TYR A 108 20.82 0.86 -5.94
N PHE A 109 21.32 -0.38 -6.08
CA PHE A 109 21.37 -1.34 -4.98
C PHE A 109 22.44 -1.00 -3.94
N ASP A 110 23.56 -0.39 -4.34
CA ASP A 110 24.57 0.14 -3.43
C ASP A 110 23.96 1.22 -2.51
N ALA A 111 23.17 2.12 -3.08
CA ALA A 111 22.46 3.13 -2.31
C ALA A 111 21.46 2.52 -1.31
N LEU A 112 20.76 1.44 -1.69
CA LEU A 112 19.88 0.70 -0.77
C LEU A 112 20.66 0.02 0.36
N ALA A 113 21.81 -0.57 0.08
CA ALA A 113 22.68 -1.18 1.08
C ALA A 113 23.22 -0.13 2.07
N ASP A 114 23.56 1.07 1.58
CA ASP A 114 23.95 2.22 2.38
C ASP A 114 22.77 2.79 3.22
N GLY A 115 21.54 2.45 2.85
CA GLY A 115 20.31 2.96 3.48
C GLY A 115 19.99 4.40 3.07
N ASP A 116 20.46 4.82 1.89
CA ASP A 116 20.26 6.14 1.31
C ASP A 116 19.19 6.05 0.22
N ALA A 117 17.92 6.20 0.63
CA ALA A 117 16.80 6.20 -0.31
C ALA A 117 16.90 7.38 -1.28
N GLY A 118 17.37 8.53 -0.81
CA GLY A 118 17.53 9.73 -1.65
C GLY A 118 18.48 9.48 -2.82
N ARG A 119 19.61 8.80 -2.59
CA ARG A 119 20.55 8.38 -3.63
C ARG A 119 19.95 7.31 -4.52
N ALA A 120 19.29 6.29 -3.97
CA ALA A 120 18.65 5.24 -4.77
C ALA A 120 17.61 5.83 -5.75
N LEU A 121 16.80 6.77 -5.27
CA LEU A 121 15.75 7.42 -6.05
C LEU A 121 16.27 8.30 -7.21
N GLN A 122 17.52 8.76 -7.17
CA GLN A 122 18.12 9.51 -8.29
C GLN A 122 18.27 8.65 -9.56
N HIS A 123 18.34 7.33 -9.39
CA HIS A 123 18.45 6.37 -10.49
C HIS A 123 17.07 5.94 -11.02
N VAL A 124 15.96 6.36 -10.39
CA VAL A 124 14.60 5.92 -10.75
C VAL A 124 13.98 6.86 -11.78
N ASN A 125 13.47 6.28 -12.87
CA ASN A 125 12.77 7.01 -13.91
C ASN A 125 11.50 7.68 -13.35
N ARG A 126 11.27 8.95 -13.74
CA ARG A 126 10.09 9.75 -13.39
C ARG A 126 9.80 9.84 -11.87
N ILE A 127 10.85 9.88 -11.06
CA ILE A 127 10.70 10.03 -9.60
C ILE A 127 9.90 11.27 -9.19
N SER A 128 9.91 12.34 -9.99
CA SER A 128 9.10 13.54 -9.75
C SER A 128 7.59 13.32 -9.80
N GLU A 129 7.13 12.21 -10.37
CA GLU A 129 5.73 11.81 -10.40
C GLU A 129 5.31 10.99 -9.16
N LEU A 130 6.27 10.59 -8.31
CA LEU A 130 6.02 9.83 -7.09
C LEU A 130 5.56 10.73 -5.94
N ASP A 131 4.33 10.52 -5.48
CA ASP A 131 3.84 11.14 -4.24
C ASP A 131 4.38 10.37 -3.02
N THR A 132 5.51 10.83 -2.50
CA THR A 132 6.18 10.23 -1.34
C THR A 132 5.30 10.20 -0.07
N ALA A 133 4.29 11.07 0.06
CA ALA A 133 3.35 11.03 1.17
C ALA A 133 2.43 9.81 1.10
N ARG A 134 2.20 9.27 -0.10
CA ARG A 134 1.40 8.07 -0.35
C ARG A 134 2.22 6.78 -0.21
N TYR A 135 3.54 6.88 -0.33
CA TYR A 135 4.48 5.76 -0.27
C TYR A 135 5.54 5.95 0.83
N PRO A 136 5.14 5.91 2.11
CA PRO A 136 6.05 6.18 3.23
C PRO A 136 7.19 5.16 3.37
N LEU A 137 7.05 3.96 2.77
CA LEU A 137 8.08 2.92 2.75
C LEU A 137 9.17 3.12 1.68
N ILE A 138 9.04 4.13 0.84
CA ILE A 138 10.06 4.57 -0.11
C ILE A 138 10.81 5.74 0.54
N SER A 139 11.51 5.46 1.64
CA SER A 139 12.19 6.47 2.47
C SER A 139 13.38 5.89 3.24
N ASP A 140 14.27 6.76 3.72
CA ASP A 140 15.39 6.38 4.59
C ASP A 140 14.91 5.74 5.89
N ALA A 141 13.74 6.15 6.40
CA ALA A 141 13.16 5.60 7.63
C ALA A 141 12.88 4.09 7.47
N ALA A 142 12.36 3.68 6.32
CA ALA A 142 12.09 2.27 6.01
C ALA A 142 13.37 1.45 5.76
N LEU A 143 14.51 2.10 5.51
CA LEU A 143 15.82 1.49 5.38
C LEU A 143 16.69 1.67 6.63
N SER A 144 16.15 2.23 7.72
CA SER A 144 16.95 2.61 8.90
C SER A 144 17.62 1.43 9.59
N ASP A 145 16.98 0.25 9.59
CA ASP A 145 17.56 -1.00 10.07
C ASP A 145 18.42 -1.66 8.97
N PRO A 146 19.74 -1.87 9.18
CA PRO A 146 20.57 -2.59 8.23
C PRO A 146 20.08 -4.01 7.90
N ALA A 147 19.37 -4.66 8.81
CA ALA A 147 18.85 -6.02 8.60
C ALA A 147 17.74 -6.10 7.53
N VAL A 148 17.09 -4.97 7.21
CA VAL A 148 16.04 -4.94 6.19
C VAL A 148 16.57 -4.68 4.78
N ARG A 149 17.84 -4.28 4.65
CA ARG A 149 18.44 -3.84 3.39
C ARG A 149 18.88 -5.05 2.54
N PRO A 150 18.91 -4.92 1.21
CA PRO A 150 19.55 -5.91 0.37
C PRO A 150 21.06 -5.94 0.64
N THR A 151 21.63 -7.14 0.72
CA THR A 151 23.06 -7.39 0.95
C THR A 151 23.59 -8.40 -0.06
N ASP A 152 24.91 -8.57 -0.16
CA ASP A 152 25.55 -9.53 -1.07
C ASP A 152 25.04 -9.43 -2.53
N VAL A 153 24.88 -8.19 -3.00
CA VAL A 153 24.31 -7.90 -4.32
C VAL A 153 25.30 -8.30 -5.42
N THR A 154 24.80 -9.07 -6.40
CA THR A 154 25.49 -9.42 -7.63
C THR A 154 24.62 -9.04 -8.81
N VAL A 155 25.14 -8.21 -9.71
CA VAL A 155 24.45 -7.80 -10.93
C VAL A 155 24.93 -8.65 -12.10
N GLY A 156 23.98 -9.27 -12.79
CA GLY A 156 24.19 -10.15 -13.92
C GLY A 156 24.19 -9.41 -15.26
N GLU A 157 24.12 -10.18 -16.34
CA GLU A 157 24.04 -9.61 -17.69
C GLU A 157 22.69 -8.92 -17.93
N SER A 158 22.72 -7.88 -18.76
CA SER A 158 21.51 -7.26 -19.29
C SER A 158 21.07 -7.94 -20.59
N ARG A 159 19.75 -7.98 -20.80
CA ARG A 159 19.15 -8.49 -22.04
C ARG A 159 18.02 -7.58 -22.49
N GLU A 160 17.83 -7.49 -23.80
CA GLU A 160 16.75 -6.69 -24.35
C GLU A 160 15.42 -7.15 -23.77
N ALA A 161 14.66 -6.18 -23.30
CA ALA A 161 13.36 -6.45 -22.75
C ALA A 161 12.39 -6.61 -23.93
N ASP A 162 11.90 -7.84 -24.19
CA ASP A 162 10.90 -8.18 -25.21
C ASP A 162 9.51 -7.58 -24.88
N ILE A 163 9.45 -6.28 -24.61
CA ILE A 163 8.28 -5.55 -24.14
C ILE A 163 8.17 -4.24 -24.94
N PRO A 164 6.96 -3.85 -25.38
CA PRO A 164 6.73 -2.70 -26.26
C PRO A 164 6.78 -1.37 -25.50
N TYR A 165 7.77 -1.20 -24.62
CA TYR A 165 8.13 0.10 -24.06
C TYR A 165 9.04 0.77 -25.10
N GLY A 166 8.69 1.98 -25.54
CA GLY A 166 9.47 2.67 -26.56
C GLY A 166 10.94 2.82 -26.17
N ARG A 167 11.84 2.54 -27.13
CA ARG A 167 13.31 2.74 -27.07
C ARG A 167 14.02 1.90 -26.00
N ASP A 168 15.34 1.81 -26.14
CA ASP A 168 16.27 0.86 -25.51
C ASP A 168 15.93 0.49 -24.04
N ALA A 169 15.25 -0.65 -23.89
CA ALA A 169 14.79 -1.20 -22.63
C ALA A 169 15.49 -2.53 -22.38
N GLN A 170 16.03 -2.69 -21.18
CA GLN A 170 16.87 -3.82 -20.81
C GLN A 170 16.37 -4.42 -19.49
N LEU A 171 16.33 -5.74 -19.40
CA LEU A 171 16.16 -6.47 -18.16
C LEU A 171 17.53 -6.83 -17.63
N VAL A 172 17.80 -6.43 -16.38
CA VAL A 172 19.03 -6.74 -15.67
C VAL A 172 18.70 -7.74 -14.56
N ASP A 173 19.37 -8.89 -14.58
CA ASP A 173 19.25 -9.87 -13.49
C ASP A 173 20.09 -9.40 -12.30
N VAL A 174 19.50 -9.46 -11.09
CA VAL A 174 20.14 -9.08 -9.83
C VAL A 174 19.90 -10.19 -8.84
N HIS A 175 20.96 -10.63 -8.18
CA HIS A 175 20.90 -11.58 -7.08
C HIS A 175 21.32 -10.86 -5.80
N TYR A 176 20.55 -10.99 -4.72
CA TYR A 176 20.90 -10.40 -3.43
C TYR A 176 20.31 -11.19 -2.26
N ARG A 177 20.76 -10.90 -1.05
CA ARG A 177 20.19 -11.42 0.19
C ARG A 177 19.27 -10.39 0.85
N ALA A 178 18.04 -10.81 1.14
CA ALA A 178 17.11 -10.12 2.03
C ALA A 178 17.07 -10.89 3.36
N GLY A 179 17.72 -10.35 4.39
CA GLY A 179 18.00 -11.12 5.61
C GLY A 179 18.78 -12.40 5.28
N ASP A 180 18.23 -13.56 5.65
CA ASP A 180 18.85 -14.86 5.37
C ASP A 180 18.40 -15.51 4.05
N THR A 181 17.57 -14.83 3.25
CA THR A 181 16.97 -15.39 2.03
C THR A 181 17.58 -14.81 0.78
N GLU A 182 17.98 -15.67 -0.16
CA GLU A 182 18.42 -15.28 -1.50
C GLU A 182 17.23 -14.90 -2.37
N VAL A 183 17.36 -13.79 -3.11
CA VAL A 183 16.32 -13.25 -3.98
C VAL A 183 16.91 -12.99 -5.36
N ASP A 184 16.29 -13.61 -6.38
CA ASP A 184 16.53 -13.29 -7.78
C ASP A 184 15.52 -12.24 -8.25
N HIS A 185 16.04 -11.08 -8.62
CA HIS A 185 15.27 -9.92 -9.04
C HIS A 185 15.64 -9.57 -10.49
N GLN A 186 14.65 -9.09 -11.25
CA GLN A 186 14.85 -8.58 -12.60
C GLN A 186 14.42 -7.14 -12.60
N ILE A 187 15.38 -6.26 -12.84
CA ILE A 187 15.16 -4.83 -12.85
C ILE A 187 14.99 -4.39 -14.30
N LEU A 188 13.90 -3.69 -14.57
CA LEU A 188 13.70 -3.06 -15.87
C LEU A 188 14.43 -1.73 -15.88
N VAL A 189 15.29 -1.55 -16.86
CA VAL A 189 16.07 -0.33 -17.08
C VAL A 189 15.69 0.23 -18.44
N VAL A 190 15.53 1.56 -18.50
CA VAL A 190 15.15 2.26 -19.72
C VAL A 190 16.06 3.44 -19.96
N ARG A 191 16.30 3.76 -21.23
CA ARG A 191 16.94 5.01 -21.64
C ARG A 191 15.86 6.00 -22.13
N PRO A 192 15.55 7.08 -21.40
CA PRO A 192 14.40 7.92 -21.75
C PRO A 192 14.58 8.69 -23.07
N ALA A 193 15.80 9.12 -23.37
CA ALA A 193 16.21 9.75 -24.63
C ALA A 193 17.62 9.30 -25.05
N GLU A 194 17.99 9.47 -26.31
CA GLU A 194 19.30 9.01 -26.84
C GLU A 194 20.51 9.64 -26.13
N ASP A 195 20.31 10.85 -25.60
CA ASP A 195 21.30 11.68 -24.90
C ASP A 195 21.13 11.69 -23.38
N GLU A 196 20.20 10.90 -22.85
CA GLU A 196 19.98 10.72 -21.41
C GLU A 196 20.56 9.39 -20.91
N ASP A 197 20.98 9.37 -19.64
CA ASP A 197 21.51 8.18 -18.97
C ASP A 197 20.41 7.12 -18.75
N TYR A 198 20.81 5.86 -18.58
CA TYR A 198 19.88 4.80 -18.17
C TYR A 198 19.27 5.08 -16.80
N GLN A 199 18.01 4.70 -16.63
CA GLN A 199 17.26 4.82 -15.39
C GLN A 199 16.46 3.55 -15.11
N VAL A 200 16.34 3.23 -13.83
CA VAL A 200 15.55 2.10 -13.35
C VAL A 200 14.05 2.44 -13.41
N LEU A 201 13.27 1.57 -14.03
CA LEU A 201 11.82 1.73 -14.16
C LEU A 201 11.08 0.98 -13.06
N ALA A 202 10.44 1.74 -12.16
CA ALA A 202 9.55 1.24 -11.10
C ALA A 202 10.09 0.03 -10.30
N PRO A 203 11.26 0.14 -9.63
CA PRO A 203 11.92 -1.00 -8.94
C PRO A 203 11.29 -1.39 -7.59
N PHE A 204 10.05 -0.97 -7.34
CA PHE A 204 9.42 -1.12 -6.04
C PHE A 204 8.70 -2.46 -5.91
N VAL A 205 8.64 -2.96 -4.69
CA VAL A 205 7.96 -4.20 -4.33
C VAL A 205 6.57 -3.85 -3.79
N ALA A 206 5.53 -4.42 -4.39
CA ALA A 206 4.17 -4.27 -3.89
C ALA A 206 3.96 -5.14 -2.64
N LEU A 207 3.36 -4.59 -1.58
CA LEU A 207 3.05 -5.34 -0.38
C LEU A 207 1.57 -5.74 -0.36
N GLN A 208 1.28 -6.95 0.07
CA GLN A 208 -0.08 -7.42 0.32
C GLN A 208 -0.20 -7.78 1.79
N LEU A 209 -0.96 -6.99 2.56
CA LEU A 209 -1.15 -7.21 3.99
C LEU A 209 -2.49 -7.89 4.22
N THR A 210 -2.50 -9.01 4.95
CA THR A 210 -3.72 -9.78 5.25
C THR A 210 -3.84 -10.05 6.75
N GLY A 211 -5.06 -10.09 7.27
CA GLY A 211 -5.29 -10.25 8.72
C GLY A 211 -5.19 -8.95 9.56
N VAL A 212 -5.16 -7.77 8.92
CA VAL A 212 -5.02 -6.47 9.60
C VAL A 212 -6.24 -6.09 10.44
N GLN A 213 -7.46 -6.29 9.90
CA GLN A 213 -8.73 -5.95 10.57
C GLN A 213 -8.81 -4.51 11.07
N GLY A 214 -8.40 -3.53 10.25
CA GLY A 214 -8.48 -2.11 10.60
C GLY A 214 -7.57 -1.67 11.77
N ARG A 215 -6.62 -2.52 12.18
CA ARG A 215 -5.63 -2.19 13.20
C ARG A 215 -4.46 -1.44 12.58
N ALA A 216 -3.79 -0.60 13.37
CA ALA A 216 -2.61 0.13 12.93
C ALA A 216 -1.49 -0.86 12.53
N VAL A 217 -0.79 -0.54 11.45
CA VAL A 217 0.28 -1.36 10.90
C VAL A 217 1.56 -0.57 10.77
N THR A 218 2.66 -1.17 11.15
CA THR A 218 4.01 -0.69 10.83
C THR A 218 4.70 -1.70 9.91
N VAL A 219 5.53 -1.22 8.99
CA VAL A 219 6.41 -2.04 8.16
C VAL A 219 7.80 -1.44 8.22
N ASN A 220 8.80 -2.24 8.59
CA ASN A 220 10.19 -1.81 8.78
C ASN A 220 10.30 -0.55 9.66
N GLY A 221 9.50 -0.48 10.72
CA GLY A 221 9.47 0.65 11.66
C GLY A 221 8.70 1.88 11.19
N VAL A 222 8.10 1.86 9.99
CA VAL A 222 7.31 2.97 9.43
C VAL A 222 5.83 2.67 9.55
N GLU A 223 5.07 3.58 10.17
CA GLU A 223 3.61 3.47 10.29
C GLU A 223 2.91 3.73 8.95
N LEU A 224 1.93 2.89 8.62
CA LEU A 224 1.13 3.04 7.40
C LEU A 224 -0.19 3.74 7.69
N THR A 225 -0.46 4.81 6.95
CA THR A 225 -1.77 5.47 6.93
C THR A 225 -2.78 4.63 6.16
N GLU A 226 -4.09 4.90 6.33
CA GLU A 226 -5.14 4.25 5.52
C GLU A 226 -4.91 4.41 4.01
N ALA A 227 -4.41 5.57 3.58
CA ALA A 227 -4.08 5.82 2.18
C ALA A 227 -2.88 4.98 1.70
N ALA A 228 -1.87 4.79 2.56
CA ALA A 228 -0.71 3.96 2.25
C ALA A 228 -1.06 2.45 2.25
N LEU A 229 -2.02 2.03 3.08
CA LEU A 229 -2.51 0.64 3.13
C LEU A 229 -3.25 0.20 1.86
N ALA A 230 -3.77 1.14 1.07
CA ALA A 230 -4.49 0.82 -0.16
C ALA A 230 -3.56 0.24 -1.25
N GLU A 231 -2.35 0.82 -1.40
CA GLU A 231 -1.37 0.42 -2.42
C GLU A 231 0.07 0.52 -1.87
N PRO A 232 0.43 -0.29 -0.86
CA PRO A 232 1.74 -0.16 -0.23
C PRO A 232 2.83 -0.65 -1.18
N ALA A 233 3.85 0.17 -1.36
CA ALA A 233 5.05 -0.12 -2.16
C ALA A 233 6.30 0.27 -1.37
N ALA A 234 7.34 -0.55 -1.48
CA ALA A 234 8.60 -0.38 -0.73
C ALA A 234 9.81 -0.68 -1.62
N PHE A 235 10.99 -0.29 -1.14
CA PHE A 235 12.24 -0.75 -1.76
C PHE A 235 12.43 -2.27 -1.65
N PRO A 236 13.17 -2.90 -2.57
CA PRO A 236 13.59 -4.29 -2.43
C PRO A 236 14.39 -4.51 -1.14
N GLY A 237 14.08 -5.57 -0.40
CA GLY A 237 14.74 -5.88 0.87
C GLY A 237 13.99 -6.96 1.64
N TRP A 238 14.27 -7.06 2.93
CA TRP A 238 13.50 -7.86 3.87
C TRP A 238 12.39 -6.99 4.49
N PHE A 239 11.20 -7.57 4.64
CA PHE A 239 10.06 -6.88 5.24
C PHE A 239 9.70 -7.53 6.57
N THR A 240 9.61 -6.71 7.61
CA THR A 240 9.02 -7.05 8.90
C THR A 240 7.85 -6.10 9.13
N ALA A 241 6.65 -6.64 9.21
CA ALA A 241 5.45 -5.88 9.51
C ALA A 241 4.88 -6.29 10.86
N GLU A 242 4.34 -5.31 11.58
CA GLU A 242 3.67 -5.50 12.85
C GLU A 242 2.27 -4.92 12.75
N VAL A 243 1.29 -5.68 13.23
CA VAL A 243 -0.07 -5.18 13.45
C VAL A 243 -0.27 -4.95 14.94
N ALA A 244 -0.68 -3.74 15.30
CA ALA A 244 -0.85 -3.34 16.68
C ALA A 244 -1.97 -4.14 17.37
N GLY A 245 -1.77 -4.46 18.65
CA GLY A 245 -2.84 -4.97 19.51
C GLY A 245 -3.83 -3.89 19.88
N ASN A 246 -5.06 -4.29 20.20
CA ASN A 246 -6.08 -3.42 20.79
C ASN A 246 -6.85 -4.19 21.88
N ALA A 247 -7.94 -3.61 22.39
CA ALA A 247 -8.75 -4.25 23.42
C ALA A 247 -9.35 -5.61 22.98
N LEU A 248 -9.59 -5.80 21.68
CA LEU A 248 -10.23 -6.99 21.13
C LEU A 248 -9.23 -8.05 20.66
N TYR A 249 -8.14 -7.65 20.00
CA TYR A 249 -7.18 -8.54 19.35
C TYR A 249 -5.74 -8.30 19.82
N SER A 250 -4.96 -9.38 19.93
CA SER A 250 -3.53 -9.30 20.21
C SER A 250 -2.76 -8.77 19.00
N GLY A 251 -1.63 -8.12 19.23
CA GLY A 251 -0.69 -7.78 18.16
C GLY A 251 -0.10 -9.03 17.50
N ALA A 252 0.40 -8.88 16.27
CA ALA A 252 1.08 -9.94 15.54
C ALA A 252 2.18 -9.37 14.64
N THR A 253 3.12 -10.22 14.25
CA THR A 253 4.24 -9.88 13.36
C THR A 253 4.23 -10.82 12.17
N ALA A 254 4.48 -10.28 10.97
CA ALA A 254 4.63 -11.03 9.74
C ALA A 254 5.91 -10.59 9.03
N THR A 255 6.57 -11.51 8.35
CA THR A 255 7.80 -11.23 7.60
C THR A 255 7.70 -11.76 6.19
N GLY A 256 8.42 -11.14 5.26
CA GLY A 256 8.41 -11.57 3.86
C GLY A 256 9.57 -11.01 3.06
N VAL A 257 9.81 -11.63 1.91
CA VAL A 257 10.75 -11.16 0.88
C VAL A 257 10.03 -11.00 -0.45
N PRO A 258 10.58 -10.21 -1.39
CA PRO A 258 10.04 -10.06 -2.72
C PRO A 258 9.97 -11.40 -3.45
N ALA A 259 8.82 -11.69 -4.04
CA ALA A 259 8.60 -12.80 -4.94
C ALA A 259 8.16 -12.27 -6.31
N ARG A 260 8.65 -12.92 -7.36
CA ARG A 260 8.33 -12.56 -8.74
C ARG A 260 6.87 -12.88 -9.04
N MET A 261 6.11 -11.87 -9.48
CA MET A 261 4.72 -12.00 -9.94
C MET A 261 4.58 -11.92 -11.47
N GLY A 262 5.62 -11.44 -12.14
CA GLY A 262 5.67 -11.29 -13.59
C GLY A 262 7.06 -10.83 -14.04
N GLN A 263 7.19 -10.45 -15.32
CA GLN A 263 8.44 -9.84 -15.79
C GLN A 263 8.61 -8.45 -15.18
N GLY A 264 9.69 -8.24 -14.43
CA GLY A 264 9.99 -6.97 -13.75
C GLY A 264 9.00 -6.56 -12.65
N ILE A 265 8.11 -7.46 -12.20
CA ILE A 265 7.10 -7.16 -11.18
C ILE A 265 7.29 -8.08 -9.99
N TYR A 266 7.42 -7.46 -8.81
CA TYR A 266 7.64 -8.14 -7.55
C TYR A 266 6.59 -7.73 -6.53
N ALA A 267 6.18 -8.71 -5.73
CA ALA A 267 5.31 -8.48 -4.59
C ALA A 267 5.70 -9.39 -3.43
N THR A 268 5.23 -9.05 -2.24
CA THR A 268 5.29 -9.94 -1.08
C THR A 268 3.96 -9.95 -0.35
N THR A 269 3.65 -11.06 0.29
CA THR A 269 2.46 -11.19 1.14
C THR A 269 2.92 -11.26 2.58
N LEU A 270 2.41 -10.33 3.40
CA LEU A 270 2.62 -10.27 4.84
C LEU A 270 1.31 -10.73 5.51
N ASP A 271 1.29 -12.02 5.84
CA ASP A 271 0.11 -12.69 6.39
C ASP A 271 0.18 -12.75 7.92
N PHE A 272 -0.70 -12.00 8.58
CA PHE A 272 -0.86 -12.02 10.04
C PHE A 272 -1.78 -13.15 10.52
N GLY A 273 -2.32 -13.95 9.60
CA GLY A 273 -3.24 -15.04 9.85
C GLY A 273 -4.60 -14.57 10.36
N THR A 274 -5.32 -15.49 11.01
CA THR A 274 -6.58 -15.16 11.69
C THR A 274 -6.28 -14.41 12.99
N PRO A 275 -6.85 -13.21 13.22
CA PRO A 275 -6.65 -12.46 14.44
C PRO A 275 -7.00 -13.27 15.69
N VAL A 276 -6.11 -13.21 16.68
CA VAL A 276 -6.30 -13.86 17.98
C VAL A 276 -6.84 -12.84 18.98
N LEU A 277 -7.81 -13.25 19.80
CA LEU A 277 -8.36 -12.39 20.84
C LEU A 277 -7.27 -11.96 21.83
N ALA A 278 -7.34 -10.69 22.25
CA ALA A 278 -6.49 -10.21 23.33
C ALA A 278 -6.82 -10.93 24.64
N ALA A 279 -5.84 -11.02 25.55
CA ALA A 279 -6.06 -11.60 26.85
C ALA A 279 -7.15 -10.82 27.61
N GLY A 280 -8.17 -11.52 28.11
CA GLY A 280 -9.31 -10.91 28.81
C GLY A 280 -10.46 -10.45 27.90
N ALA A 281 -10.27 -10.40 26.58
CA ALA A 281 -11.29 -9.89 25.66
C ALA A 281 -12.54 -10.77 25.65
N GLN A 282 -12.37 -12.11 25.68
CA GLN A 282 -13.47 -13.05 25.78
C GLN A 282 -14.29 -12.81 27.06
N GLU A 283 -13.62 -12.69 28.20
CA GLU A 283 -14.25 -12.48 29.51
C GLU A 283 -14.97 -11.13 29.60
N GLU A 284 -14.39 -10.06 29.03
CA GLU A 284 -15.00 -8.74 28.95
C GLU A 284 -16.27 -8.73 28.10
N ILE A 285 -16.23 -9.40 26.93
CA ILE A 285 -17.41 -9.58 26.07
C ILE A 285 -18.48 -10.38 26.81
N GLU A 286 -18.13 -11.51 27.42
CA GLU A 286 -19.05 -12.33 28.20
C GLU A 286 -19.72 -11.54 29.33
N SER A 287 -18.95 -10.74 30.07
CA SER A 287 -19.46 -9.88 31.13
C SER A 287 -20.43 -8.83 30.59
N THR A 288 -20.09 -8.19 29.47
CA THR A 288 -20.92 -7.17 28.83
C THR A 288 -22.24 -7.76 28.31
N VAL A 289 -22.20 -8.96 27.72
CA VAL A 289 -23.40 -9.69 27.29
C VAL A 289 -24.29 -10.00 28.49
N ARG A 290 -23.73 -10.53 29.59
CA ARG A 290 -24.51 -10.82 30.82
C ARG A 290 -25.15 -9.56 31.37
N ALA A 291 -24.41 -8.47 31.50
CA ALA A 291 -24.93 -7.20 31.99
C ALA A 291 -26.07 -6.66 31.10
N THR A 292 -25.99 -6.85 29.79
CA THR A 292 -27.06 -6.48 28.85
C THR A 292 -28.32 -7.32 29.07
N ILE A 293 -28.16 -8.65 29.21
CA ILE A 293 -29.27 -9.58 29.53
C ILE A 293 -29.92 -9.20 30.87
N ASP A 294 -29.13 -8.84 31.88
CA ASP A 294 -29.63 -8.45 33.21
C ASP A 294 -30.42 -7.14 33.17
N LYS A 295 -29.91 -6.16 32.41
CA LYS A 295 -30.63 -4.91 32.14
C LYS A 295 -31.95 -5.17 31.43
N CYS A 296 -31.98 -6.11 30.48
CA CYS A 296 -33.22 -6.55 29.85
C CYS A 296 -34.16 -7.23 30.83
N ALA A 297 -33.67 -8.03 31.77
CA ALA A 297 -34.52 -8.69 32.76
C ALA A 297 -35.10 -7.70 33.80
N ALA A 298 -34.44 -6.56 34.02
CA ALA A 298 -34.92 -5.51 34.92
C ALA A 298 -36.06 -4.66 34.34
N THR A 299 -36.34 -4.74 33.03
CA THR A 299 -37.46 -4.01 32.41
C THR A 299 -38.81 -4.62 32.80
N THR A 300 -39.87 -3.81 32.80
CA THR A 300 -41.24 -4.30 32.97
C THR A 300 -42.03 -4.37 31.65
N VAL A 301 -41.37 -4.05 30.54
CA VAL A 301 -41.97 -3.99 29.19
C VAL A 301 -41.85 -5.36 28.52
N ALA A 302 -42.93 -5.81 27.88
CA ALA A 302 -42.99 -7.12 27.24
C ALA A 302 -42.03 -7.27 26.04
N GLN A 303 -41.72 -6.17 25.35
CA GLN A 303 -40.78 -6.12 24.25
C GLN A 303 -39.95 -4.84 24.35
N THR A 304 -38.66 -4.99 24.64
CA THR A 304 -37.70 -3.88 24.69
C THR A 304 -36.73 -4.04 23.53
N ALA A 305 -36.48 -2.96 22.78
CA ALA A 305 -35.53 -2.99 21.67
C ALA A 305 -34.12 -3.37 22.18
N GLY A 306 -33.44 -4.26 21.45
CA GLY A 306 -32.11 -4.76 21.80
C GLY A 306 -32.07 -5.84 22.89
N CYS A 307 -33.23 -6.34 23.35
CA CYS A 307 -33.30 -7.46 24.28
C CYS A 307 -33.50 -8.79 23.55
N PRO A 308 -32.75 -9.84 23.91
CA PRO A 308 -32.78 -11.12 23.19
C PRO A 308 -34.04 -11.96 23.47
N PHE A 309 -34.90 -11.51 24.38
CA PHE A 309 -36.18 -12.12 24.70
C PHE A 309 -37.30 -11.08 24.72
N ALA A 310 -38.48 -11.51 24.27
CA ALA A 310 -39.69 -10.71 24.26
C ALA A 310 -40.92 -11.63 24.43
N LEU A 311 -42.03 -11.04 24.85
CA LEU A 311 -43.31 -11.74 25.03
C LEU A 311 -44.41 -10.97 24.30
N ASN A 312 -45.20 -11.68 23.50
CA ASN A 312 -46.42 -11.12 22.90
C ASN A 312 -47.58 -11.27 23.88
N VAL A 313 -47.94 -10.19 24.57
CA VAL A 313 -49.06 -10.17 25.52
C VAL A 313 -50.30 -9.61 24.83
N TRP A 314 -51.36 -10.42 24.74
CA TRP A 314 -52.62 -10.05 24.08
C TRP A 314 -53.60 -9.43 25.08
N GLY A 315 -53.45 -8.13 25.33
CA GLY A 315 -54.29 -7.37 26.26
C GLY A 315 -53.86 -5.92 26.42
N GLN A 316 -54.50 -5.19 27.33
CA GLN A 316 -54.14 -3.82 27.71
C GLN A 316 -53.40 -3.80 29.06
N ASP A 317 -52.70 -2.70 29.35
CA ASP A 317 -51.97 -2.48 30.62
C ASP A 317 -51.00 -3.62 30.98
N ALA A 318 -50.35 -4.20 29.96
CA ALA A 318 -49.44 -5.32 30.14
C ALA A 318 -48.17 -4.93 30.90
N SER A 319 -47.82 -5.71 31.92
CA SER A 319 -46.56 -5.60 32.66
C SER A 319 -45.97 -7.00 32.82
N VAL A 320 -44.66 -7.11 32.60
CA VAL A 320 -43.93 -8.39 32.69
C VAL A 320 -42.84 -8.28 33.73
N GLN A 321 -42.64 -9.35 34.50
CA GLN A 321 -41.45 -9.54 35.33
C GLN A 321 -40.61 -10.64 34.71
N TRP A 322 -39.33 -10.37 34.49
CA TRP A 322 -38.39 -11.32 33.92
C TRP A 322 -37.40 -11.80 34.99
N SER A 323 -36.94 -13.04 34.87
CA SER A 323 -35.86 -13.59 35.69
C SER A 323 -35.01 -14.50 34.81
N VAL A 324 -33.73 -14.18 34.68
CA VAL A 324 -32.78 -15.02 33.95
C VAL A 324 -32.53 -16.29 34.76
N THR A 325 -32.82 -17.45 34.18
CA THR A 325 -32.63 -18.75 34.84
C THR A 325 -31.41 -19.48 34.32
N ALA A 326 -30.95 -19.17 33.10
CA ALA A 326 -29.68 -19.62 32.55
C ALA A 326 -29.15 -18.58 31.56
N TYR A 327 -27.86 -18.28 31.64
CA TYR A 327 -27.18 -17.48 30.62
C TYR A 327 -26.62 -18.41 29.53
N PRO A 328 -26.71 -18.02 28.25
CA PRO A 328 -26.06 -18.76 27.19
C PRO A 328 -24.54 -18.71 27.33
N LYS A 329 -23.85 -19.74 26.83
CA LYS A 329 -22.40 -19.65 26.58
C LYS A 329 -22.19 -19.05 25.21
N ILE A 330 -21.33 -18.04 25.12
CA ILE A 330 -21.03 -17.36 23.86
C ILE A 330 -19.69 -17.81 23.28
N SER A 331 -19.57 -17.77 21.97
CA SER A 331 -18.34 -17.94 21.21
C SER A 331 -18.08 -16.66 20.41
N VAL A 332 -16.85 -16.16 20.49
CA VAL A 332 -16.40 -14.96 19.80
C VAL A 332 -15.41 -15.36 18.72
N ALA A 333 -15.66 -14.94 17.48
CA ALA A 333 -14.79 -15.21 16.34
C ALA A 333 -14.57 -13.94 15.53
N PRO A 334 -13.40 -13.75 14.89
CA PRO A 334 -13.18 -12.58 14.05
C PRO A 334 -14.26 -12.41 12.99
N ALA A 335 -14.65 -11.17 12.73
CA ALA A 335 -15.61 -10.89 11.66
C ALA A 335 -14.98 -11.28 10.32
N GLN A 336 -15.49 -12.36 9.74
CA GLN A 336 -15.22 -12.73 8.37
C GLN A 336 -16.12 -11.87 7.49
N GLY A 337 -15.60 -11.32 6.37
CA GLY A 337 -16.27 -10.35 5.50
C GLY A 337 -17.56 -10.83 4.80
N GLY A 338 -18.58 -11.20 5.57
CA GLY A 338 -19.92 -11.54 5.13
C GLY A 338 -20.86 -10.33 5.08
N TRP A 339 -22.16 -10.60 4.90
CA TRP A 339 -23.21 -9.59 4.68
C TRP A 339 -23.36 -8.55 5.81
N LEU A 340 -22.79 -8.80 6.99
CA LEU A 340 -22.74 -7.88 8.14
C LEU A 340 -21.52 -6.93 8.14
N GLY A 341 -20.73 -6.94 7.07
CA GLY A 341 -19.53 -6.11 6.92
C GLY A 341 -18.29 -6.79 7.48
N GLY A 342 -17.26 -6.95 6.64
CA GLY A 342 -15.90 -7.24 7.09
C GLY A 342 -15.32 -6.00 7.76
N GLY A 343 -15.65 -5.81 9.03
CA GLY A 343 -15.15 -4.72 9.85
C GLY A 343 -14.12 -5.19 10.88
N ALA A 344 -13.50 -4.23 11.57
CA ALA A 344 -12.50 -4.42 12.63
C ALA A 344 -13.00 -5.15 13.91
N GLY A 345 -14.21 -5.71 13.86
CA GLY A 345 -14.90 -6.35 14.98
C GLY A 345 -14.82 -7.87 14.98
N ALA A 346 -15.52 -8.48 15.94
CA ALA A 346 -15.73 -9.90 16.11
C ALA A 346 -17.22 -10.21 16.13
N THR A 347 -17.59 -11.37 15.63
CA THR A 347 -18.95 -11.91 15.70
C THR A 347 -19.15 -12.68 16.99
N ILE A 348 -20.31 -12.48 17.62
CA ILE A 348 -20.75 -13.19 18.81
C ILE A 348 -21.84 -14.16 18.40
N SER A 349 -21.68 -15.41 18.80
CA SER A 349 -22.68 -16.48 18.64
C SER A 349 -22.86 -17.20 19.96
N ASP A 350 -23.93 -17.95 20.13
CA ASP A 350 -24.19 -18.70 21.34
C ASP A 350 -24.50 -20.19 21.12
N ASP A 351 -24.56 -20.92 22.23
CA ASP A 351 -24.96 -22.33 22.26
C ASP A 351 -26.49 -22.54 22.27
N GLY A 352 -27.27 -21.46 22.23
CA GLY A 352 -28.73 -21.45 22.24
C GLY A 352 -29.36 -21.91 23.56
N THR A 353 -28.61 -21.89 24.67
CA THR A 353 -29.09 -22.42 25.96
C THR A 353 -29.59 -21.36 26.94
N GLY A 354 -29.67 -20.09 26.53
CA GLY A 354 -30.20 -19.01 27.35
C GLY A 354 -31.66 -19.25 27.73
N LYS A 355 -32.03 -18.98 28.99
CA LYS A 355 -33.39 -19.16 29.50
C LYS A 355 -33.82 -18.02 30.42
N VAL A 356 -35.07 -17.58 30.24
CA VAL A 356 -35.75 -16.65 31.14
C VAL A 356 -37.06 -17.24 31.62
N ARG A 357 -37.37 -17.02 32.89
CA ARG A 357 -38.73 -17.14 33.43
C ARG A 357 -39.42 -15.78 33.35
N TRP A 358 -40.70 -15.80 33.02
CA TRP A 358 -41.50 -14.58 32.95
C TRP A 358 -42.82 -14.75 33.70
N THR A 359 -43.33 -13.64 34.22
CA THR A 359 -44.67 -13.51 34.79
C THR A 359 -45.30 -12.25 34.21
N ALA A 360 -46.39 -12.39 33.46
CA ALA A 360 -47.11 -11.29 32.83
C ALA A 360 -48.44 -11.03 33.53
N LYS A 361 -48.79 -9.77 33.70
CA LYS A 361 -50.10 -9.30 34.16
C LYS A 361 -50.68 -8.37 33.12
N TYR A 362 -51.92 -8.58 32.72
CA TYR A 362 -52.59 -7.78 31.70
C TYR A 362 -54.11 -7.84 31.86
N THR A 363 -54.81 -6.92 31.23
CA THR A 363 -56.27 -6.95 31.12
C THR A 363 -56.66 -7.51 29.75
N ASP A 364 -57.39 -8.63 29.73
CA ASP A 364 -57.83 -9.24 28.48
C ASP A 364 -58.97 -8.44 27.80
N PHE A 365 -59.38 -8.87 26.60
CA PHE A 365 -60.45 -8.21 25.85
C PHE A 365 -61.83 -8.28 26.51
N SER A 366 -62.01 -9.11 27.53
CA SER A 366 -63.24 -9.16 28.35
C SER A 366 -63.23 -8.14 29.50
N GLY A 367 -62.11 -7.44 29.72
CA GLY A 367 -61.90 -6.53 30.84
C GLY A 367 -61.45 -7.24 32.12
N THR A 368 -61.08 -8.52 32.04
CA THR A 368 -60.65 -9.31 33.20
C THR A 368 -59.14 -9.24 33.37
N ARG A 369 -58.66 -9.03 34.59
CA ARG A 369 -57.22 -9.10 34.90
C ARG A 369 -56.75 -10.55 34.89
N GLN A 370 -55.73 -10.81 34.09
CA GLN A 370 -55.08 -12.11 33.95
C GLN A 370 -53.67 -12.07 34.54
N THR A 371 -53.18 -13.24 34.92
CA THR A 371 -51.78 -13.47 35.28
C THR A 371 -51.31 -14.76 34.66
N GLU A 372 -50.28 -14.69 33.84
CA GLU A 372 -49.67 -15.83 33.18
C GLU A 372 -48.19 -15.92 33.55
N SER A 373 -47.62 -17.12 33.51
CA SER A 373 -46.20 -17.32 33.76
C SER A 373 -45.68 -18.47 32.94
N GLY A 374 -44.42 -18.39 32.56
CA GLY A 374 -43.78 -19.40 31.73
C GLY A 374 -42.27 -19.30 31.74
N GLU A 375 -41.65 -20.16 30.96
CA GLU A 375 -40.21 -20.15 30.69
C GLU A 375 -40.02 -20.05 29.17
N ALA A 376 -39.06 -19.25 28.73
CA ALA A 376 -38.71 -19.10 27.33
C ALA A 376 -37.20 -19.26 27.17
N ALA A 377 -36.80 -20.02 26.15
CA ALA A 377 -35.41 -20.02 25.69
C ALA A 377 -35.17 -18.79 24.80
N PHE A 378 -33.96 -18.27 24.84
CA PHE A 378 -33.54 -17.15 23.99
C PHE A 378 -32.15 -17.40 23.42
N ARG A 379 -31.83 -16.67 22.34
CA ARG A 379 -30.52 -16.69 21.72
C ARG A 379 -29.92 -15.30 21.68
N VAL A 380 -28.60 -15.24 21.62
CA VAL A 380 -27.78 -14.06 21.54
C VAL A 380 -26.87 -14.20 20.34
N THR A 381 -27.00 -13.24 19.44
CA THR A 381 -26.01 -12.98 18.39
C THR A 381 -25.65 -11.51 18.43
N GLY A 382 -24.46 -11.15 17.98
CA GLY A 382 -24.02 -9.76 18.04
C GLY A 382 -22.66 -9.53 17.43
N ILE A 383 -22.17 -8.32 17.63
CA ILE A 383 -20.86 -7.87 17.19
C ILE A 383 -20.14 -7.25 18.39
N ALA A 384 -18.85 -7.56 18.53
CA ALA A 384 -17.94 -6.89 19.44
C ALA A 384 -16.94 -6.05 18.63
N GLU A 385 -16.72 -4.79 19.02
CA GLU A 385 -15.78 -3.89 18.36
C GLU A 385 -14.83 -3.28 19.40
N ALA A 386 -13.56 -3.11 19.04
CA ALA A 386 -12.64 -2.34 19.86
C ALA A 386 -13.00 -0.85 19.80
N SER A 387 -13.01 -0.19 20.95
CA SER A 387 -13.15 1.27 21.06
C SER A 387 -12.01 1.87 21.87
N ALA A 388 -11.93 3.20 21.91
CA ALA A 388 -10.96 3.92 22.72
C ALA A 388 -11.06 3.61 24.23
N THR A 389 -12.19 3.07 24.71
CA THR A 389 -12.46 2.82 26.13
C THR A 389 -12.62 1.34 26.49
N GLY A 390 -12.38 0.41 25.56
CA GLY A 390 -12.52 -1.03 25.80
C GLY A 390 -13.23 -1.75 24.65
N ILE A 391 -14.04 -2.76 24.96
CA ILE A 391 -14.83 -3.49 23.96
C ILE A 391 -16.29 -3.00 24.00
N GLN A 392 -16.84 -2.65 22.83
CA GLN A 392 -18.26 -2.34 22.66
C GLN A 392 -18.98 -3.58 22.11
N VAL A 393 -20.08 -3.97 22.75
CA VAL A 393 -20.89 -5.12 22.32
C VAL A 393 -22.26 -4.64 21.89
N THR A 394 -22.68 -5.03 20.69
CA THR A 394 -24.02 -4.78 20.17
C THR A 394 -24.69 -6.12 19.90
N LEU A 395 -25.83 -6.37 20.57
CA LEU A 395 -26.64 -7.57 20.36
C LEU A 395 -27.71 -7.32 19.29
N ALA A 396 -28.03 -8.36 18.52
CA ALA A 396 -29.02 -8.35 17.44
C ALA A 396 -30.40 -8.80 17.91
#